data_AF-A0A1V6HJ42-F1
#
_entry.id   AF-A0A1V6HJ42-F1
#
_cell.length_a   1.000
_cell.length_b   1.000
_cell.length_c   1.000
_cell.angle_alpha   90.00
_cell.angle_beta   90.00
_cell.angle_gamma   90.00
#
_symmetry.space_group_name_H-M   'P 1'
#
loop_
_entity.id
_entity.type
_entity.pdbx_description
1 polymer ?
#
loop_
_entity_poly.entity_id
_entity_poly.type
_entity_poly.pdbx_seq_one_letter_code
_entity_poly.pdbx_strand_id
1 'polypeptide(L)'
;MKSHFFHFSLVLFFTSLLFGCQEPDPIEITPDATPYAGKWTGNTSQMTYIELDIRQINFKQMLYKATFNFWEDTTLKYRILTGEQGLCRIKRETIFVELPDHGYIIGTFHNQNHLSGKIKVLSDENYKELYFDVTHADSSVTIHSLSRARFTARDTTWEYNQVINDLFPISRVIQTDTVIIIETGIRIEKGMNIKRDVFLFKAGIFNTVEEVASFFVPGHKQYAPMDKGGVEHIFFDPQLYLREWSSAWGSKSQQGSYFNIIEIQKIPHFEIEPMQRFKILVKFDCYVYNPKGDTLQISDGFFLGFVDLPL
;
A
#
# COMPACT_ATOMS: atom_id res chain seq x y z
N MET A 1 -11.78 58.13 -57.40
CA MET A 1 -10.74 57.33 -56.71
C MET A 1 -10.84 57.42 -55.17
N LYS A 2 -12.02 57.17 -54.57
CA LYS A 2 -12.18 57.10 -53.10
C LYS A 2 -12.93 55.84 -52.61
N SER A 3 -13.46 55.02 -53.52
CA SER A 3 -14.26 53.83 -53.20
C SER A 3 -13.43 52.54 -53.16
N HIS A 4 -12.36 52.43 -53.95
CA HIS A 4 -11.50 51.23 -53.96
C HIS A 4 -10.52 51.14 -52.77
N PHE A 5 -10.15 52.27 -52.16
CA PHE A 5 -9.29 52.27 -50.97
C PHE A 5 -10.01 51.72 -49.72
N PHE A 6 -11.32 51.98 -49.61
CA PHE A 6 -12.11 51.55 -48.45
C PHE A 6 -12.39 50.03 -48.48
N HIS A 7 -12.55 49.44 -49.67
CA HIS A 7 -12.73 48.00 -49.82
C HIS A 7 -11.44 47.21 -49.54
N PHE A 8 -10.27 47.75 -49.93
CA PHE A 8 -9.00 47.05 -49.71
C PHE A 8 -8.60 47.02 -48.22
N SER A 9 -8.87 48.10 -47.47
CA SER A 9 -8.62 48.15 -46.02
C SER A 9 -9.59 47.30 -45.19
N LEU A 10 -10.83 47.11 -45.65
CA LEU A 10 -11.82 46.28 -44.95
C LEU A 10 -11.51 44.77 -45.09
N VAL A 11 -11.03 44.34 -46.26
CA VAL A 11 -10.65 42.93 -46.50
C VAL A 11 -9.41 42.54 -45.69
N LEU A 12 -8.41 43.42 -45.60
CA LEU A 12 -7.20 43.18 -44.81
C LEU A 12 -7.47 43.01 -43.31
N PHE A 13 -8.43 43.77 -42.75
CA PHE A 13 -8.80 43.70 -41.33
C PHE A 13 -9.53 42.40 -40.97
N PHE A 14 -10.38 41.89 -41.88
CA PHE A 14 -11.06 40.60 -41.68
C PHE A 14 -10.11 39.41 -41.87
N THR A 15 -9.14 39.48 -42.79
CA THR A 15 -8.14 38.41 -42.92
C THR A 15 -7.16 38.35 -41.75
N SER A 16 -6.80 39.48 -41.12
CA SER A 16 -5.97 39.45 -39.89
C SER A 16 -6.71 38.91 -38.66
N LEU A 17 -8.04 38.99 -38.62
CA LEU A 17 -8.88 38.42 -37.55
C LEU A 17 -9.15 36.92 -37.75
N LEU A 18 -9.12 36.42 -38.99
CA LEU A 18 -9.28 34.99 -39.29
C LEU A 18 -7.99 34.17 -39.14
N PHE A 19 -6.83 34.82 -39.07
CA PHE A 19 -5.51 34.16 -38.83
C PHE A 19 -4.92 34.45 -37.44
N GLY A 20 -5.71 35.03 -36.53
CA GLY A 20 -5.28 35.45 -35.19
C GLY A 20 -5.98 34.72 -34.05
N CYS A 21 -6.17 33.40 -34.16
CA CYS A 21 -6.44 32.50 -33.02
C CYS A 21 -6.37 31.04 -33.49
N GLN A 22 -5.30 30.67 -34.20
CA GLN A 22 -4.90 29.27 -34.20
C GLN A 22 -4.39 29.00 -32.78
N GLU A 23 -5.07 28.12 -32.03
CA GLU A 23 -4.41 27.47 -30.89
C GLU A 23 -3.04 27.01 -31.40
N PRO A 24 -1.94 27.32 -30.69
CA PRO A 24 -0.64 26.89 -31.13
C PRO A 24 -0.71 25.38 -31.42
N ASP A 25 -0.30 24.98 -32.62
CA ASP A 25 -0.19 23.57 -32.98
C ASP A 25 0.46 22.85 -31.80
N PRO A 26 -0.09 21.71 -31.34
CA PRO A 26 0.50 21.02 -30.21
C PRO A 26 1.96 20.75 -30.57
N ILE A 27 2.86 21.42 -29.85
CA ILE A 27 4.28 21.15 -29.91
C ILE A 27 4.39 19.65 -29.72
N GLU A 28 4.96 18.98 -30.71
CA GLU A 28 5.26 17.56 -30.66
C GLU A 28 6.20 17.36 -29.47
N ILE A 29 5.64 16.96 -28.33
CA ILE A 29 6.41 16.65 -27.12
C ILE A 29 7.21 15.41 -27.51
N THR A 30 8.53 15.58 -27.65
CA THR A 30 9.49 14.49 -27.78
C THR A 30 9.13 13.37 -26.80
N PRO A 31 9.06 12.11 -27.26
CA PRO A 31 8.69 10.98 -26.42
C PRO A 31 9.83 10.72 -25.43
N ASP A 32 9.67 11.20 -24.20
CA ASP A 32 10.32 10.68 -22.98
C ASP A 32 9.93 11.43 -21.69
N ALA A 33 9.13 12.49 -21.75
CA ALA A 33 8.66 13.19 -20.55
C ALA A 33 7.25 12.77 -20.13
N THR A 34 7.06 11.51 -19.71
CA THR A 34 5.94 11.12 -18.84
C THR A 34 6.42 10.98 -17.40
N PRO A 35 6.88 12.08 -16.75
CA PRO A 35 7.57 12.02 -15.46
C PRO A 35 6.73 11.45 -14.32
N TYR A 36 5.40 11.33 -14.50
CA TYR A 36 4.49 10.89 -13.45
C TYR A 36 3.72 9.63 -13.79
N ALA A 37 3.85 9.08 -15.00
CA ALA A 37 3.12 7.89 -15.41
C ALA A 37 3.59 6.67 -14.61
N GLY A 38 2.65 5.91 -14.08
CA GLY A 38 2.92 4.75 -13.25
C GLY A 38 2.07 4.72 -11.98
N LYS A 39 2.40 3.76 -11.12
CA LYS A 39 1.75 3.62 -9.82
C LYS A 39 2.51 4.42 -8.77
N TRP A 40 1.76 5.06 -7.90
CA TRP A 40 2.26 5.82 -6.78
C TRP A 40 1.62 5.29 -5.52
N THR A 41 2.40 5.03 -4.50
CA THR A 41 1.89 4.38 -3.29
C THR A 41 2.47 5.02 -2.04
N GLY A 42 1.69 5.05 -0.97
CA GLY A 42 2.16 5.57 0.31
C GLY A 42 1.19 5.33 1.45
N ASN A 43 1.54 5.84 2.62
CA ASN A 43 0.76 5.74 3.84
C ASN A 43 1.05 6.92 4.78
N THR A 44 0.07 7.26 5.60
CA THR A 44 0.14 8.24 6.69
C THR A 44 -0.66 7.72 7.88
N SER A 45 -0.57 8.39 9.02
CA SER A 45 -1.31 8.03 10.25
C SER A 45 -2.83 7.95 10.03
N GLN A 46 -3.36 8.89 9.27
CA GLN A 46 -4.80 8.94 9.00
C GLN A 46 -5.19 8.12 7.77
N MET A 47 -4.26 7.90 6.85
CA MET A 47 -4.47 7.18 5.59
C MET A 47 -3.52 5.98 5.52
N THR A 48 -3.97 4.84 6.03
CA THR A 48 -3.13 3.64 6.17
C THR A 48 -2.62 3.10 4.84
N TYR A 49 -3.25 3.50 3.73
CA TYR A 49 -2.79 3.24 2.38
C TYR A 49 -3.40 4.21 1.38
N ILE A 50 -2.61 4.54 0.38
CA ILE A 50 -3.05 5.19 -0.85
C ILE A 50 -2.28 4.62 -2.03
N GLU A 51 -2.99 4.34 -3.12
CA GLU A 51 -2.43 4.08 -4.44
C GLU A 51 -3.08 5.03 -5.45
N LEU A 52 -2.25 5.75 -6.18
CA LEU A 52 -2.64 6.55 -7.32
C LEU A 52 -2.07 5.90 -8.59
N ASP A 53 -2.93 5.68 -9.58
CA ASP A 53 -2.54 5.18 -10.90
C ASP A 53 -2.61 6.35 -11.87
N ILE A 54 -1.46 6.77 -12.40
CA ILE A 54 -1.36 7.86 -13.36
C ILE A 54 -1.03 7.26 -14.72
N ARG A 55 -1.86 7.58 -15.72
CA ARG A 55 -1.75 7.04 -17.07
C ARG A 55 -1.62 8.14 -18.09
N GLN A 56 -0.97 7.83 -19.20
CA GLN A 56 -1.02 8.67 -20.39
C GLN A 56 -2.28 8.32 -21.20
N ILE A 57 -3.18 9.29 -21.35
CA ILE A 57 -4.40 9.17 -22.16
C ILE A 57 -4.44 10.37 -23.11
N ASN A 58 -4.50 10.12 -24.42
CA ASN A 58 -4.52 11.17 -25.45
C ASN A 58 -3.39 12.20 -25.25
N PHE A 59 -2.16 11.71 -25.07
CA PHE A 59 -0.95 12.52 -24.80
C PHE A 59 -0.98 13.38 -23.53
N LYS A 60 -1.96 13.17 -22.64
CA LYS A 60 -2.08 13.86 -21.34
C LYS A 60 -1.83 12.87 -20.22
N GLN A 61 -1.09 13.29 -19.20
CA GLN A 61 -0.97 12.52 -17.96
C GLN A 61 -2.20 12.79 -17.10
N MET A 62 -2.92 11.72 -16.78
CA MET A 62 -4.19 11.74 -16.08
C MET A 62 -4.05 10.90 -14.82
N LEU A 63 -4.50 11.43 -13.68
CA LEU A 63 -4.83 10.57 -12.54
C LEU A 63 -6.01 9.70 -12.96
N TYR A 64 -5.78 8.41 -13.15
CA TYR A 64 -6.78 7.49 -13.67
C TYR A 64 -7.60 6.84 -12.55
N LYS A 65 -6.92 6.46 -11.46
CA LYS A 65 -7.52 5.79 -10.31
C LYS A 65 -6.87 6.26 -9.02
N ALA A 66 -7.67 6.44 -7.98
CA ALA A 66 -7.20 6.60 -6.61
C ALA A 66 -7.85 5.53 -5.74
N THR A 67 -7.04 4.75 -5.02
CA THR A 67 -7.49 3.74 -4.05
C THR A 67 -6.89 4.11 -2.71
N PHE A 68 -7.69 4.22 -1.66
CA PHE A 68 -7.15 4.58 -0.35
C PHE A 68 -7.99 4.05 0.80
N ASN A 69 -7.32 3.87 1.94
CA ASN A 69 -7.87 3.35 3.18
C ASN A 69 -7.62 4.37 4.28
N PHE A 70 -8.60 4.59 5.13
CA PHE A 70 -8.49 5.56 6.23
C PHE A 70 -9.25 5.09 7.46
N TRP A 71 -8.75 5.45 8.63
CA TRP A 71 -9.43 5.17 9.88
C TRP A 71 -10.56 6.16 10.11
N GLU A 72 -11.74 5.65 10.44
CA GLU A 72 -12.86 6.39 11.02
C GLU A 72 -13.13 5.80 12.40
N ASP A 73 -12.73 6.53 13.45
CA ASP A 73 -12.64 6.05 14.81
C ASP A 73 -11.89 4.70 14.90
N THR A 74 -12.61 3.60 15.08
CA THR A 74 -12.08 2.23 15.17
C THR A 74 -12.33 1.40 13.91
N THR A 75 -12.98 1.96 12.89
CA THR A 75 -13.34 1.25 11.66
C THR A 75 -12.44 1.70 10.50
N LEU A 76 -11.80 0.74 9.85
CA LEU A 76 -11.04 1.03 8.63
C LEU A 76 -11.99 1.10 7.42
N LYS A 77 -12.08 2.28 6.80
CA LYS A 77 -12.86 2.50 5.57
C LYS A 77 -11.97 2.33 4.34
N TYR A 78 -12.60 1.87 3.25
CA TYR A 78 -11.96 1.62 1.96
C TYR A 78 -12.68 2.41 0.87
N ARG A 79 -11.96 3.14 0.02
CA ARG A 79 -12.53 3.83 -1.14
C ARG A 79 -11.72 3.58 -2.41
N ILE A 80 -12.46 3.42 -3.52
CA ILE A 80 -11.92 3.43 -4.87
C ILE A 80 -12.61 4.54 -5.64
N LEU A 81 -11.81 5.37 -6.31
CA LEU A 81 -12.27 6.35 -7.27
C LEU A 81 -11.66 6.00 -8.63
N THR A 82 -12.51 5.90 -9.64
CA THR A 82 -12.13 5.63 -11.03
C THR A 82 -12.93 6.53 -11.95
N GLY A 83 -12.31 6.97 -13.04
CA GLY A 83 -13.02 7.67 -14.13
C GLY A 83 -12.73 6.99 -15.46
N GLU A 84 -13.75 6.81 -16.31
CA GLU A 84 -13.59 6.20 -17.65
C GLU A 84 -12.60 6.98 -18.53
N GLN A 85 -12.53 8.30 -18.35
CA GLN A 85 -11.60 9.20 -19.04
C GLN A 85 -10.44 9.66 -18.14
N GLY A 86 -10.29 9.05 -16.97
CA GLY A 86 -9.47 9.54 -15.86
C GLY A 86 -10.20 10.53 -14.95
N LEU A 87 -9.76 10.61 -13.69
CA LEU A 87 -10.32 11.49 -12.65
C LEU A 87 -9.94 12.95 -12.86
N CYS A 88 -8.68 13.22 -13.23
CA CYS A 88 -8.19 14.58 -13.44
C CYS A 88 -6.94 14.59 -14.33
N ARG A 89 -6.80 15.66 -15.12
CA ARG A 89 -5.57 15.98 -15.85
C ARG A 89 -4.55 16.63 -14.91
N ILE A 90 -3.33 16.10 -14.89
CA ILE A 90 -2.22 16.74 -14.17
C ILE A 90 -1.85 18.05 -14.86
N LYS A 91 -1.81 19.15 -14.11
CA LYS A 91 -1.45 20.49 -14.58
C LYS A 91 -0.43 21.10 -13.65
N ARG A 92 0.69 21.61 -14.18
CA ARG A 92 1.72 22.33 -13.40
C ARG A 92 2.08 21.59 -12.12
N GLU A 93 2.41 20.31 -12.23
CA GLU A 93 2.85 19.50 -11.08
C GLU A 93 1.77 19.32 -9.99
N THR A 94 0.50 19.51 -10.31
CA THR A 94 -0.61 19.35 -9.35
C THR A 94 -1.71 18.44 -9.85
N ILE A 95 -2.39 17.80 -8.90
CA ILE A 95 -3.63 17.04 -9.04
C ILE A 95 -4.72 17.82 -8.30
N PHE A 96 -5.89 17.97 -8.92
CA PHE A 96 -7.09 18.46 -8.24
C PHE A 96 -8.33 17.72 -8.77
N VAL A 97 -8.97 16.92 -7.92
CA VAL A 97 -10.21 16.18 -8.23
C VAL A 97 -11.28 16.68 -7.28
N GLU A 98 -12.41 17.15 -7.81
CA GLU A 98 -13.61 17.36 -7.01
C GLU A 98 -14.40 16.04 -6.94
N LEU A 99 -14.82 15.65 -5.74
CA LEU A 99 -15.58 14.42 -5.52
C LEU A 99 -17.08 14.71 -5.58
N PRO A 100 -17.93 13.74 -5.98
CA PRO A 100 -19.38 13.95 -6.06
C PRO A 100 -20.04 14.33 -4.74
N ASP A 101 -19.40 14.01 -3.61
CA ASP A 101 -19.86 14.34 -2.26
C ASP A 101 -19.31 15.69 -1.77
N HIS A 102 -18.91 16.61 -2.66
CA HIS A 102 -18.21 17.88 -2.35
C HIS A 102 -16.88 17.72 -1.58
N GLY A 103 -16.39 16.48 -1.47
CA GLY A 103 -15.01 16.21 -1.12
C GLY A 103 -14.05 16.61 -2.23
N TYR A 104 -12.75 16.41 -2.00
CA TYR A 104 -11.75 16.64 -3.02
C TYR A 104 -10.48 15.82 -2.79
N ILE A 105 -9.66 15.67 -3.83
CA ILE A 105 -8.27 15.24 -3.76
C ILE A 105 -7.41 16.35 -4.33
N ILE A 106 -6.44 16.84 -3.58
CA ILE A 106 -5.42 17.76 -4.07
C ILE A 106 -4.04 17.19 -3.79
N GLY A 107 -3.10 17.34 -4.71
CA GLY A 107 -1.71 16.92 -4.50
C GLY A 107 -0.73 17.72 -5.35
N THR A 108 0.51 17.77 -4.89
CA THR A 108 1.63 18.45 -5.53
C THR A 108 2.81 17.50 -5.65
N PHE A 109 3.35 17.35 -6.86
CA PHE A 109 4.57 16.61 -7.10
C PHE A 109 5.76 17.47 -6.64
N HIS A 110 6.57 16.95 -5.73
CA HIS A 110 7.81 17.61 -5.29
C HIS A 110 9.00 17.24 -6.18
N ASN A 111 8.93 16.05 -6.78
CA ASN A 111 9.87 15.56 -7.79
C ASN A 111 9.24 14.37 -8.54
N GLN A 112 9.99 13.70 -9.42
CA GLN A 112 9.52 12.54 -10.20
C GLN A 112 9.24 11.28 -9.36
N ASN A 113 9.65 11.27 -8.09
CA ASN A 113 9.51 10.13 -7.19
C ASN A 113 8.68 10.43 -5.94
N HIS A 114 8.20 11.66 -5.74
CA HIS A 114 7.49 12.08 -4.54
C HIS A 114 6.32 13.03 -4.85
N LEU A 115 5.15 12.68 -4.30
CA LEU A 115 3.91 13.43 -4.40
C LEU A 115 3.26 13.45 -3.02
N SER A 116 2.87 14.63 -2.53
CA SER A 116 2.09 14.73 -1.30
C SER A 116 0.88 15.63 -1.47
N GLY A 117 -0.09 15.50 -0.58
CA GLY A 117 -1.36 16.18 -0.73
C GLY A 117 -2.34 15.87 0.37
N LYS A 118 -3.61 16.15 0.10
CA LYS A 118 -4.71 15.87 1.01
C LYS A 118 -5.98 15.47 0.30
N ILE A 119 -6.79 14.68 0.99
CA ILE A 119 -8.10 14.21 0.57
C ILE A 119 -9.13 14.67 1.59
N LYS A 120 -10.21 15.29 1.13
CA LYS A 120 -11.40 15.55 1.92
C LYS A 120 -12.49 14.57 1.51
N VAL A 121 -12.96 13.74 2.44
CA VAL A 121 -14.04 12.76 2.22
C VAL A 121 -15.21 13.03 3.15
N LEU A 122 -16.44 12.78 2.69
CA LEU A 122 -17.61 12.73 3.56
C LEU A 122 -17.61 11.44 4.36
N SER A 123 -17.66 11.55 5.68
CA SER A 123 -17.56 10.47 6.68
C SER A 123 -18.78 10.57 7.60
N ASP A 124 -19.71 9.64 7.46
CA ASP A 124 -21.06 9.67 8.03
C ASP A 124 -21.80 11.00 7.76
N GLU A 125 -21.67 12.00 8.65
CA GLU A 125 -22.30 13.33 8.55
C GLU A 125 -21.29 14.48 8.52
N ASN A 126 -19.99 14.21 8.61
CA ASN A 126 -18.94 15.24 8.66
C ASN A 126 -17.88 15.02 7.60
N TYR A 127 -17.19 16.08 7.19
CA TYR A 127 -16.02 15.93 6.33
C TYR A 127 -14.77 15.66 7.15
N LYS A 128 -13.99 14.68 6.69
CA LYS A 128 -12.65 14.40 7.22
C LYS A 128 -11.60 14.78 6.19
N GLU A 129 -10.61 15.55 6.62
CA GLU A 129 -9.43 15.89 5.82
C GLU A 129 -8.26 14.98 6.24
N LEU A 130 -7.66 14.32 5.25
CA LEU A 130 -6.63 13.30 5.42
C LEU A 130 -5.43 13.69 4.57
N TYR A 131 -4.23 13.70 5.15
CA TYR A 131 -3.01 13.96 4.39
C TYR A 131 -2.46 12.67 3.79
N PHE A 132 -1.87 12.76 2.60
CA PHE A 132 -1.15 11.66 1.97
C PHE A 132 0.24 12.08 1.51
N ASP A 133 1.14 11.10 1.52
CA ASP A 133 2.50 11.20 1.03
C ASP A 133 2.82 9.90 0.30
N VAL A 134 3.14 9.98 -1.00
CA VAL A 134 3.31 8.82 -1.88
C VAL A 134 4.60 8.90 -2.69
N THR A 135 5.19 7.73 -2.93
CA THR A 135 6.36 7.57 -3.78
C THR A 135 6.02 6.76 -5.03
N HIS A 136 6.77 7.01 -6.11
CA HIS A 136 6.63 6.26 -7.36
C HIS A 136 7.01 4.78 -7.15
N ALA A 137 6.26 3.85 -7.75
CA ALA A 137 6.47 2.41 -7.59
C ALA A 137 7.81 1.90 -8.15
N ASP A 138 8.42 2.64 -9.07
CA ASP A 138 9.74 2.32 -9.61
C ASP A 138 10.88 3.04 -8.87
N SER A 139 10.55 3.90 -7.89
CA SER A 139 11.55 4.47 -7.00
C SER A 139 12.18 3.35 -6.17
N SER A 140 13.51 3.39 -6.00
CA SER A 140 14.22 2.56 -5.02
C SER A 140 13.69 2.76 -3.59
N VAL A 141 12.91 3.83 -3.36
CA VAL A 141 12.14 4.16 -2.16
C VAL A 141 10.68 3.69 -2.30
N THR A 142 10.46 2.48 -2.82
CA THR A 142 9.17 1.74 -2.67
C THR A 142 9.03 1.10 -1.29
N ILE A 143 9.91 1.47 -0.37
CA ILE A 143 9.95 0.94 0.99
C ILE A 143 8.79 1.49 1.82
N HIS A 144 8.06 2.55 1.48
CA HIS A 144 7.03 3.06 2.42
C HIS A 144 5.65 2.42 2.31
N SER A 145 5.36 1.67 1.25
CA SER A 145 3.95 1.64 0.80
C SER A 145 3.37 0.26 0.51
N LEU A 146 4.23 -0.73 0.26
CA LEU A 146 3.82 -2.09 -0.10
C LEU A 146 4.43 -3.11 0.83
N SER A 147 3.59 -4.06 1.25
CA SER A 147 3.99 -5.26 1.94
C SER A 147 4.04 -6.45 0.98
N ARG A 148 5.04 -7.32 1.13
CA ARG A 148 5.28 -8.45 0.22
C ARG A 148 5.70 -9.67 1.01
N ALA A 149 5.30 -10.85 0.55
CA ALA A 149 5.96 -12.07 0.98
C ALA A 149 6.29 -12.98 -0.19
N ARG A 150 7.33 -13.77 0.05
CA ARG A 150 7.75 -14.85 -0.82
C ARG A 150 8.18 -16.01 0.05
N PHE A 151 7.80 -17.23 -0.30
CA PHE A 151 8.30 -18.44 0.35
C PHE A 151 8.10 -19.63 -0.58
N THR A 152 8.85 -20.70 -0.34
CA THR A 152 8.74 -21.95 -1.08
C THR A 152 8.14 -23.03 -0.21
N ALA A 153 7.16 -23.75 -0.75
CA ALA A 153 6.55 -24.93 -0.14
C ALA A 153 6.21 -25.94 -1.23
N ARG A 154 6.54 -27.23 -1.04
CA ARG A 154 6.32 -28.30 -2.04
C ARG A 154 6.89 -27.95 -3.42
N ASP A 155 8.12 -27.42 -3.46
CA ASP A 155 8.81 -26.98 -4.68
C ASP A 155 8.07 -25.88 -5.46
N THR A 156 7.03 -25.28 -4.86
CA THR A 156 6.30 -24.14 -5.42
C THR A 156 6.69 -22.89 -4.66
N THR A 157 7.23 -21.90 -5.37
CA THR A 157 7.44 -20.57 -4.82
C THR A 157 6.15 -19.78 -4.91
N TRP A 158 5.70 -19.30 -3.77
CA TRP A 158 4.54 -18.44 -3.65
C TRP A 158 5.00 -17.01 -3.50
N GLU A 159 4.42 -16.11 -4.29
CA GLU A 159 4.69 -14.68 -4.23
C GLU A 159 3.38 -13.95 -4.03
N TYR A 160 3.33 -13.15 -2.97
CA TYR A 160 2.13 -12.42 -2.58
C TYR A 160 2.46 -10.97 -2.30
N ASN A 161 1.59 -10.10 -2.79
CA ASN A 161 1.45 -8.76 -2.22
C ASN A 161 0.46 -8.89 -1.07
N GLN A 162 0.84 -8.46 0.12
CA GLN A 162 -0.05 -8.49 1.27
C GLN A 162 -1.27 -7.59 1.01
N VAL A 163 -2.43 -8.06 1.46
CA VAL A 163 -3.62 -7.22 1.52
C VAL A 163 -3.37 -6.12 2.52
N ILE A 164 -3.51 -4.89 2.05
CA ILE A 164 -3.20 -3.64 2.74
C ILE A 164 -3.78 -3.53 4.16
N ASN A 165 -4.87 -4.24 4.44
CA ASN A 165 -5.56 -4.24 5.73
C ASN A 165 -4.93 -5.15 6.80
N ASP A 166 -3.94 -5.98 6.43
CA ASP A 166 -3.41 -7.04 7.29
C ASP A 166 -2.00 -6.67 7.82
N LEU A 167 -1.84 -5.52 8.48
CA LEU A 167 -0.56 -5.07 9.04
C LEU A 167 -0.14 -5.92 10.26
N PHE A 168 1.09 -5.81 10.76
CA PHE A 168 1.32 -6.05 12.19
C PHE A 168 0.99 -4.75 12.95
N PRO A 169 0.36 -4.81 14.13
CA PRO A 169 -0.67 -5.79 14.45
C PRO A 169 -1.89 -5.61 13.51
N ILE A 170 -2.48 -6.72 13.05
CA ILE A 170 -3.89 -6.68 12.66
C ILE A 170 -4.63 -6.23 13.90
N SER A 171 -5.73 -5.48 13.73
CA SER A 171 -6.72 -5.18 14.77
C SER A 171 -7.42 -6.47 15.26
N ARG A 172 -6.62 -7.38 15.78
CA ARG A 172 -6.89 -8.53 16.62
C ARG A 172 -5.78 -8.52 17.66
N VAL A 173 -5.68 -7.41 18.39
CA VAL A 173 -5.30 -7.52 19.79
C VAL A 173 -6.40 -8.39 20.39
N ILE A 174 -6.18 -9.70 20.44
CA ILE A 174 -7.01 -10.54 21.31
C ILE A 174 -6.51 -10.20 22.70
N GLN A 175 -7.06 -9.12 23.26
CA GLN A 175 -6.93 -8.81 24.66
C GLN A 175 -7.81 -9.85 25.38
N THR A 176 -7.30 -11.08 25.50
CA THR A 176 -7.71 -11.90 26.64
C THR A 176 -7.13 -11.18 27.85
N ASP A 177 -7.93 -10.90 28.87
CA ASP A 177 -7.74 -9.92 29.97
C ASP A 177 -6.35 -9.83 30.68
N THR A 178 -5.35 -10.62 30.28
CA THR A 178 -4.01 -10.72 30.86
C THR A 178 -2.84 -10.74 29.86
N VAL A 179 -3.05 -10.88 28.53
CA VAL A 179 -1.95 -11.02 27.55
C VAL A 179 -2.23 -10.33 26.21
N ILE A 180 -1.17 -9.90 25.53
CA ILE A 180 -1.16 -9.27 24.21
C ILE A 180 -0.59 -10.28 23.21
N ILE A 181 -1.35 -10.57 22.15
CA ILE A 181 -0.93 -11.40 21.01
C ILE A 181 -1.02 -10.54 19.75
N ILE A 182 0.00 -10.63 18.90
CA ILE A 182 0.12 -9.82 17.68
C ILE A 182 0.12 -10.74 16.46
N GLU A 183 -0.74 -10.46 15.49
CA GLU A 183 -0.90 -11.27 14.28
C GLU A 183 -0.69 -10.41 13.04
N THR A 184 -0.10 -10.98 11.98
CA THR A 184 -0.19 -10.47 10.59
C THR A 184 -0.47 -11.62 9.65
N GLY A 185 -1.25 -11.35 8.62
CA GLY A 185 -1.59 -12.33 7.61
C GLY A 185 -1.35 -11.81 6.20
N ILE A 186 -1.31 -12.74 5.26
CA ILE A 186 -1.36 -12.48 3.84
C ILE A 186 -2.52 -13.28 3.27
N ARG A 187 -3.47 -12.54 2.72
CA ARG A 187 -4.64 -13.06 2.02
C ARG A 187 -4.38 -13.20 0.54
N ILE A 188 -5.05 -14.18 -0.06
CA ILE A 188 -5.21 -14.23 -1.51
C ILE A 188 -6.17 -13.12 -1.92
N GLU A 189 -5.73 -12.19 -2.77
CA GLU A 189 -6.66 -11.29 -3.47
C GLU A 189 -6.89 -11.75 -4.91
N LYS A 190 -8.17 -12.09 -5.18
CA LYS A 190 -8.81 -12.51 -6.44
C LYS A 190 -8.39 -13.88 -7.01
N GLY A 191 -9.40 -14.70 -7.34
CA GLY A 191 -9.25 -15.89 -8.18
C GLY A 191 -9.54 -17.24 -7.51
N MET A 192 -9.64 -17.32 -6.18
CA MET A 192 -10.10 -18.53 -5.49
C MET A 192 -11.26 -18.21 -4.54
N ASN A 193 -12.27 -19.08 -4.52
CA ASN A 193 -13.61 -18.88 -3.96
C ASN A 193 -13.69 -18.75 -2.41
N ILE A 194 -12.57 -18.51 -1.73
CA ILE A 194 -12.48 -18.51 -0.27
C ILE A 194 -11.56 -17.35 0.15
N LYS A 195 -12.11 -16.35 0.85
CA LYS A 195 -11.38 -15.21 1.45
C LYS A 195 -10.53 -15.66 2.67
N ARG A 196 -9.68 -16.68 2.53
CA ARG A 196 -8.81 -17.17 3.60
C ARG A 196 -7.39 -16.66 3.42
N ASP A 197 -6.75 -16.33 4.54
CA ASP A 197 -5.31 -16.09 4.59
C ASP A 197 -4.60 -17.35 4.05
N VAL A 198 -3.55 -17.21 3.24
CA VAL A 198 -2.65 -18.35 2.92
C VAL A 198 -1.59 -18.50 3.98
N PHE A 199 -1.30 -17.40 4.66
CA PHE A 199 -0.12 -17.23 5.44
C PHE A 199 -0.44 -16.31 6.59
N LEU A 200 -0.15 -16.73 7.81
CA LEU A 200 -0.42 -15.99 9.04
C LEU A 200 0.77 -16.18 9.98
N PHE A 201 1.40 -15.08 10.37
CA PHE A 201 2.32 -15.07 11.50
C PHE A 201 1.60 -14.60 12.74
N LYS A 202 1.80 -15.32 13.83
CA LYS A 202 1.47 -14.86 15.17
C LYS A 202 2.76 -14.67 15.93
N ALA A 203 2.86 -13.58 16.66
CA ALA A 203 3.96 -13.29 17.56
C ALA A 203 3.39 -13.10 18.97
N GLY A 204 4.01 -13.79 19.93
CA GLY A 204 3.91 -13.44 21.34
C GLY A 204 3.08 -14.32 22.24
N ILE A 205 3.29 -14.04 23.52
CA ILE A 205 2.36 -13.79 24.62
C ILE A 205 3.09 -12.67 25.38
N PHE A 206 2.64 -11.43 25.24
CA PHE A 206 3.28 -10.29 25.89
C PHE A 206 2.40 -9.78 27.02
N ASN A 207 3.01 -9.46 28.16
CA ASN A 207 2.31 -8.91 29.32
C ASN A 207 2.37 -7.38 29.35
N THR A 208 3.33 -6.80 28.63
CA THR A 208 3.51 -5.35 28.57
C THR A 208 3.77 -4.87 27.15
N VAL A 209 3.59 -3.57 26.98
CA VAL A 209 3.85 -2.86 25.74
C VAL A 209 5.36 -2.82 25.41
N GLU A 210 6.21 -2.75 26.42
CA GLU A 210 7.67 -2.75 26.28
C GLU A 210 8.20 -4.09 25.76
N GLU A 211 7.56 -5.20 26.13
CA GLU A 211 7.89 -6.53 25.60
C GLU A 211 7.59 -6.61 24.09
N VAL A 212 6.51 -5.97 23.64
CA VAL A 212 6.16 -5.85 22.22
C VAL A 212 7.26 -5.08 21.48
N ALA A 213 7.62 -3.88 21.96
CA ALA A 213 8.67 -3.07 21.31
C ALA A 213 10.02 -3.82 21.27
N SER A 214 10.37 -4.54 22.34
CA SER A 214 11.59 -5.33 22.43
C SER A 214 11.60 -6.54 21.49
N PHE A 215 10.44 -7.10 21.17
CA PHE A 215 10.32 -8.18 20.19
C PHE A 215 10.69 -7.71 18.78
N PHE A 216 10.27 -6.51 18.39
CA PHE A 216 10.47 -5.96 17.03
C PHE A 216 11.81 -5.23 16.83
N VAL A 217 12.89 -5.74 17.42
CA VAL A 217 14.27 -5.33 17.12
C VAL A 217 14.97 -6.31 16.18
N PRO A 218 15.93 -5.87 15.35
CA PRO A 218 16.70 -6.77 14.48
C PRO A 218 17.32 -7.94 15.24
N GLY A 219 17.29 -9.12 14.62
CA GLY A 219 17.83 -10.35 15.17
C GLY A 219 16.88 -11.53 15.13
N HIS A 220 17.40 -12.66 15.61
CA HIS A 220 16.72 -13.95 15.57
C HIS A 220 15.60 -14.03 16.62
N LYS A 221 14.44 -14.49 16.19
CA LYS A 221 13.27 -14.83 17.00
C LYS A 221 13.02 -16.33 16.86
N GLN A 222 12.72 -16.98 17.99
CA GLN A 222 12.49 -18.41 17.99
C GLN A 222 11.07 -18.72 17.52
N TYR A 223 10.94 -19.74 16.69
CA TYR A 223 9.66 -20.42 16.52
C TYR A 223 9.35 -21.15 17.81
N ALA A 224 8.21 -20.84 18.42
CA ALA A 224 7.74 -21.52 19.61
C ALA A 224 6.21 -21.59 19.58
N PRO A 225 5.59 -22.60 20.21
CA PRO A 225 4.17 -22.56 20.49
C PRO A 225 3.79 -21.25 21.21
N MET A 226 2.60 -20.70 20.94
CA MET A 226 2.19 -19.37 21.43
C MET A 226 2.37 -19.20 22.95
N ASP A 227 2.19 -20.26 23.74
CA ASP A 227 2.32 -20.26 25.21
C ASP A 227 3.74 -19.92 25.74
N LYS A 228 4.72 -19.69 24.86
CA LYS A 228 6.15 -19.54 25.19
C LYS A 228 6.83 -18.30 24.62
N GLY A 229 6.06 -17.33 24.09
CA GLY A 229 6.61 -16.03 23.68
C GLY A 229 7.52 -16.09 22.44
N GLY A 230 7.09 -16.80 21.40
CA GLY A 230 7.79 -16.91 20.12
C GLY A 230 6.94 -16.54 18.90
N VAL A 231 7.38 -16.96 17.72
CA VAL A 231 6.62 -16.85 16.48
C VAL A 231 5.92 -18.17 16.17
N GLU A 232 4.66 -18.11 15.78
CA GLU A 232 3.94 -19.19 15.11
C GLU A 232 3.71 -18.81 13.65
N HIS A 233 4.01 -19.74 12.75
CA HIS A 233 3.66 -19.66 11.35
C HIS A 233 2.51 -20.61 11.05
N ILE A 234 1.41 -20.09 10.52
CA ILE A 234 0.25 -20.84 10.06
C ILE A 234 0.17 -20.70 8.55
N PHE A 235 0.18 -21.84 7.86
CA PHE A 235 0.10 -21.96 6.42
C PHE A 235 -1.18 -22.69 6.03
N PHE A 236 -1.95 -22.10 5.12
CA PHE A 236 -3.13 -22.73 4.54
C PHE A 236 -2.79 -23.19 3.13
N ASP A 237 -2.56 -24.49 2.97
CA ASP A 237 -2.03 -25.07 1.74
C ASP A 237 -3.05 -24.92 0.57
N PRO A 238 -2.78 -24.07 -0.43
CA PRO A 238 -3.72 -23.84 -1.53
C PRO A 238 -3.90 -25.07 -2.41
N GLN A 239 -2.95 -26.00 -2.42
CA GLN A 239 -3.04 -27.25 -3.19
C GLN A 239 -3.91 -28.31 -2.49
N LEU A 240 -4.13 -28.18 -1.18
CA LEU A 240 -4.87 -29.14 -0.37
C LEU A 240 -6.14 -28.53 0.24
N TYR A 241 -6.98 -27.90 -0.59
CA TYR A 241 -8.25 -27.27 -0.15
C TYR A 241 -8.06 -26.32 1.05
N LEU A 242 -6.93 -25.60 1.10
CA LEU A 242 -6.59 -24.68 2.20
C LEU A 242 -6.55 -25.37 3.57
N ARG A 243 -6.07 -26.61 3.61
CA ARG A 243 -5.78 -27.34 4.84
C ARG A 243 -4.78 -26.54 5.68
N GLU A 244 -5.09 -26.39 6.96
CA GLU A 244 -4.26 -25.68 7.93
C GLU A 244 -3.03 -26.50 8.32
N TRP A 245 -1.89 -25.82 8.39
CA TRP A 245 -0.63 -26.28 8.91
C TRP A 245 -0.09 -25.23 9.87
N SER A 246 0.50 -25.66 10.98
CA SER A 246 1.08 -24.74 11.97
C SER A 246 2.45 -25.22 12.42
N SER A 247 3.38 -24.27 12.60
CA SER A 247 4.67 -24.52 13.25
C SER A 247 4.52 -24.88 14.74
N ALA A 248 3.43 -24.44 15.40
CA ALA A 248 3.18 -24.71 16.82
C ALA A 248 2.78 -26.16 17.10
N TRP A 249 2.32 -26.92 16.11
CA TRP A 249 2.01 -28.35 16.26
C TRP A 249 3.24 -29.26 16.23
N GLY A 250 4.43 -28.69 15.96
CA GLY A 250 5.70 -29.41 15.96
C GLY A 250 6.42 -29.46 17.31
N SER A 251 7.66 -29.95 17.29
CA SER A 251 8.57 -29.88 18.44
C SER A 251 9.13 -28.47 18.66
N LYS A 252 9.36 -28.09 19.92
CA LYS A 252 9.94 -26.79 20.32
C LYS A 252 11.27 -26.44 19.63
N SER A 253 12.07 -27.44 19.29
CA SER A 253 13.33 -27.27 18.56
C SER A 253 13.15 -27.71 17.11
N GLN A 254 12.76 -26.78 16.25
CA GLN A 254 12.73 -27.04 14.81
C GLN A 254 14.13 -26.80 14.24
N GLN A 255 14.92 -27.86 14.07
CA GLN A 255 16.29 -27.74 13.57
C GLN A 255 16.29 -27.11 12.16
N GLY A 256 17.14 -26.10 11.96
CA GLY A 256 17.21 -25.36 10.70
C GLY A 256 16.08 -24.35 10.48
N SER A 257 15.18 -24.17 11.44
CA SER A 257 14.15 -23.13 11.39
C SER A 257 14.61 -21.85 12.08
N TYR A 258 14.27 -20.71 11.50
CA TYR A 258 14.57 -19.41 12.05
C TYR A 258 13.55 -18.37 11.58
N PHE A 259 13.29 -17.37 12.44
CA PHE A 259 12.63 -16.14 12.05
C PHE A 259 13.58 -14.99 12.38
N ASN A 260 14.06 -14.26 11.39
CA ASN A 260 15.09 -13.25 11.58
C ASN A 260 14.58 -11.90 11.08
N ILE A 261 14.42 -10.94 11.99
CA ILE A 261 14.18 -9.54 11.62
C ILE A 261 15.52 -8.97 11.15
N ILE A 262 15.64 -8.70 9.86
CA ILE A 262 16.86 -8.17 9.24
C ILE A 262 16.95 -6.67 9.47
N GLU A 263 15.84 -5.98 9.27
CA GLU A 263 15.78 -4.52 9.29
C GLU A 263 14.44 -4.04 9.83
N ILE A 264 14.49 -2.93 10.56
CA ILE A 264 13.32 -2.15 10.94
C ILE A 264 13.55 -0.69 10.56
N GLN A 265 12.58 -0.08 9.87
CA GLN A 265 12.66 1.30 9.40
C GLN A 265 11.44 2.08 9.87
N LYS A 266 11.63 3.19 10.59
CA LYS A 266 10.55 4.12 10.94
C LYS A 266 9.97 4.75 9.67
N ILE A 267 8.65 4.83 9.57
CA ILE A 267 7.95 5.59 8.52
C ILE A 267 7.84 7.06 8.99
N PRO A 268 8.54 8.02 8.35
CA PRO A 268 8.68 9.39 8.87
C PRO A 268 7.38 10.20 9.01
N HIS A 269 6.31 9.79 8.33
CA HIS A 269 5.04 10.54 8.23
C HIS A 269 3.82 9.75 8.76
N PHE A 270 4.05 8.74 9.59
CA PHE A 270 3.00 8.00 10.28
C PHE A 270 3.17 8.12 11.80
N GLU A 271 2.34 8.95 12.43
CA GLU A 271 2.18 9.05 13.88
C GLU A 271 0.67 9.16 14.22
N ILE A 272 0.10 8.12 14.80
CA ILE A 272 -1.24 8.17 15.43
C ILE A 272 -0.96 8.10 16.92
N GLU A 273 -1.14 9.15 17.72
CA GLU A 273 -0.90 9.04 19.17
C GLU A 273 -1.66 7.84 19.78
N PRO A 274 -1.01 6.93 20.53
CA PRO A 274 0.39 6.91 20.98
C PRO A 274 1.33 5.98 20.19
N MET A 275 1.07 5.70 18.92
CA MET A 275 1.75 4.73 18.04
C MET A 275 2.54 5.37 16.87
N GLN A 276 3.65 4.74 16.51
CA GLN A 276 4.45 4.95 15.30
C GLN A 276 4.43 3.70 14.42
N ARG A 277 4.48 3.90 13.10
CA ARG A 277 4.60 2.79 12.14
C ARG A 277 6.04 2.57 11.73
N PHE A 278 6.43 1.31 11.76
CA PHE A 278 7.69 0.83 11.23
C PHE A 278 7.42 -0.16 10.11
N LYS A 279 8.40 -0.29 9.21
CA LYS A 279 8.45 -1.38 8.26
C LYS A 279 9.52 -2.36 8.67
N ILE A 280 9.17 -3.63 8.67
CA ILE A 280 10.06 -4.72 9.03
C ILE A 280 10.36 -5.58 7.81
N LEU A 281 11.64 -5.95 7.69
CA LEU A 281 12.10 -6.97 6.77
C LEU A 281 12.46 -8.21 7.56
N VAL A 282 11.86 -9.33 7.22
CA VAL A 282 12.04 -10.62 7.87
C VAL A 282 12.50 -11.65 6.84
N LYS A 283 13.44 -12.50 7.24
CA LYS A 283 13.72 -13.78 6.57
C LYS A 283 13.37 -14.93 7.48
N PHE A 284 12.82 -16.00 6.93
CA PHE A 284 12.42 -17.15 7.72
C PHE A 284 12.49 -18.46 6.96
N ASP A 285 12.84 -19.52 7.67
CA ASP A 285 12.65 -20.91 7.27
C ASP A 285 11.97 -21.64 8.43
N CYS A 286 11.00 -22.51 8.16
CA CYS A 286 10.35 -23.26 9.22
C CYS A 286 9.78 -24.59 8.76
N TYR A 287 9.52 -25.47 9.73
CA TYR A 287 8.65 -26.62 9.51
C TYR A 287 7.25 -26.29 10.03
N VAL A 288 6.25 -26.58 9.21
CA VAL A 288 4.84 -26.57 9.61
C VAL A 288 4.31 -28.00 9.58
N TYR A 289 3.38 -28.29 10.48
CA TYR A 289 2.84 -29.62 10.68
C TYR A 289 1.34 -29.57 10.47
N ASN A 290 0.72 -30.68 10.10
CA ASN A 290 -0.73 -30.79 10.06
C ASN A 290 -1.26 -31.64 11.24
N PRO A 291 -2.58 -31.70 11.48
CA PRO A 291 -3.13 -32.43 12.64
C PRO A 291 -2.90 -33.95 12.60
N LYS A 292 -2.50 -34.51 11.46
CA LYS A 292 -2.14 -35.93 11.31
C LYS A 292 -0.66 -36.20 11.64
N GLY A 293 0.13 -35.16 11.87
CA GLY A 293 1.56 -35.24 12.12
C GLY A 293 2.43 -35.23 10.86
N ASP A 294 1.85 -35.00 9.67
CA ASP A 294 2.69 -34.80 8.48
C ASP A 294 3.45 -33.48 8.61
N THR A 295 4.65 -33.45 8.03
CA THR A 295 5.55 -32.30 8.07
C THR A 295 5.69 -31.69 6.68
N LEU A 296 5.72 -30.37 6.61
CA LEU A 296 6.01 -29.59 5.41
C LEU A 296 7.08 -28.54 5.73
N GLN A 297 8.12 -28.49 4.92
CA GLN A 297 9.13 -27.44 5.01
C GLN A 297 8.65 -26.19 4.25
N ILE A 298 8.82 -25.04 4.89
CA ILE A 298 8.69 -23.72 4.31
C ILE A 298 10.10 -23.13 4.27
N SER A 299 10.59 -22.81 3.07
CA SER A 299 11.96 -22.30 2.87
C SER A 299 11.98 -21.01 2.08
N ASP A 300 13.13 -20.35 2.06
CA ASP A 300 13.39 -19.13 1.31
C ASP A 300 12.38 -18.02 1.63
N GLY A 301 11.91 -18.03 2.88
CA GLY A 301 10.88 -17.14 3.36
C GLY A 301 11.39 -15.72 3.48
N PHE A 302 10.64 -14.81 2.91
CA PHE A 302 10.82 -13.37 2.98
C PHE A 302 9.48 -12.73 3.29
N PHE A 303 9.48 -11.81 4.25
CA PHE A 303 8.32 -11.00 4.56
C PHE A 303 8.76 -9.54 4.75
N LEU A 304 8.10 -8.66 4.03
CA LEU A 304 8.23 -7.23 4.14
C LEU A 304 6.86 -6.69 4.54
N GLY A 305 6.74 -6.16 5.74
CA GLY A 305 5.45 -5.78 6.32
C GLY A 305 5.56 -4.57 7.24
N PHE A 306 4.42 -4.04 7.68
CA PHE A 306 4.38 -2.93 8.62
C PHE A 306 4.12 -3.43 10.04
N VAL A 307 4.68 -2.77 11.04
CA VAL A 307 4.37 -2.94 12.46
C VAL A 307 4.05 -1.58 13.10
N ASP A 308 2.91 -1.47 13.78
CA ASP A 308 2.60 -0.30 14.62
C ASP A 308 3.07 -0.57 16.05
N LEU A 309 3.97 0.28 16.55
CA LEU A 309 4.57 0.20 17.89
C LEU A 309 4.31 1.50 18.65
N PRO A 310 4.15 1.46 19.98
CA PRO A 310 4.01 2.66 20.78
C PRO A 310 5.26 3.54 20.76
N LEU A 311 5.04 4.84 20.96
CA LEU A 311 6.06 5.88 21.16
C LEU A 311 6.95 5.60 22.37
#